data_AF-A0A2M7BBR1-F1
#
_entry.id   AF-A0A2M7BBR1-F1
#
_cell.length_a   1.000
_cell.length_b   1.000
_cell.length_c   1.000
_cell.angle_alpha   90.00
_cell.angle_beta   90.00
_cell.angle_gamma   90.00
#
_symmetry.space_group_name_H-M   'P 1'
#
loop_
_entity.id
_entity.type
_entity.pdbx_description
1 polymer ?
#
loop_
_entity_poly.entity_id
_entity_poly.type
_entity_poly.pdbx_seq_one_letter_code
_entity_poly.pdbx_strand_id
1 'polypeptide(L)'
;GIWGEIAEQLNRKAVFNEFYSPLKPPDPNKWMELLQGEPALILLDELPPYFEAARAVAVGDTYLDRLTEIALANLLVAVNSNKLPRACVVITDLSGTAYAGGSASITQALQSLNDLEQEVNRNVIRIDPVKINTNEIYHILRTRIFEKTPPIADIEEVADAYGVAVDNAKKMGLSEVSPDQLKTDIRNAYPFHPAIRDLYARFKENRGFQQTRALIRIMRLIVSHLWSSGAAAKHGLIGPHEFDLQDASMLGEIRQINAGLEVAVARDIAAEGGSALAQQIDGIASTDAQDIAKLIFLSSLSTATNPVLGLSRSEILGDLAAPERDVVKLRGVFDRLQSDAWYLHVSRDGKLFFKNVENLKAKVATYARNKLREQREKELRDRLGDMFKVTTRAAYQ
;
A
#
# COMPACT_ATOMS: atom_id res chain seq x y z
N GLY A 1 -29.79 23.75 5.45
CA GLY A 1 -28.48 24.13 4.87
C GLY A 1 -27.41 24.00 5.94
N ILE A 2 -26.14 23.95 5.53
CA ILE A 2 -25.01 23.56 6.40
C ILE A 2 -24.89 24.36 7.71
N TRP A 3 -25.15 25.68 7.70
CA TRP A 3 -25.04 26.51 8.91
C TRP A 3 -26.16 26.24 9.92
N GLY A 4 -27.34 25.82 9.45
CA GLY A 4 -28.43 25.40 10.32
C GLY A 4 -28.07 24.13 11.09
N GLU A 5 -27.50 23.15 10.38
CA GLU A 5 -27.05 21.89 10.96
C GLU A 5 -25.94 22.11 11.99
N ILE A 6 -24.94 22.93 11.67
CA ILE A 6 -23.87 23.29 12.63
C ILE A 6 -24.45 23.94 13.89
N ALA A 7 -25.34 24.92 13.74
CA ALA A 7 -25.94 25.60 14.89
C ALA A 7 -26.84 24.67 15.73
N GLU A 8 -27.50 23.71 15.09
CA GLU A 8 -28.31 22.69 15.75
C GLU A 8 -27.46 21.70 16.54
N GLN A 9 -26.37 21.18 15.97
CA GLN A 9 -25.43 20.31 16.68
C GLN A 9 -24.75 21.00 17.86
N LEU A 10 -24.56 22.31 17.78
CA LEU A 10 -24.06 23.13 18.89
C LEU A 10 -25.15 23.50 19.92
N ASN A 11 -26.40 23.05 19.75
CA ASN A 11 -27.56 23.43 20.57
C ASN A 11 -27.81 24.95 20.63
N ARG A 12 -27.40 25.68 19.58
CA ARG A 12 -27.47 27.15 19.50
C ARG A 12 -28.21 27.63 18.24
N LYS A 13 -29.11 26.82 17.71
CA LYS A 13 -29.94 27.10 16.52
C LYS A 13 -30.61 28.48 16.55
N ALA A 14 -31.03 28.93 17.74
CA ALA A 14 -31.67 30.23 17.94
C ALA A 14 -30.80 31.42 17.49
N VAL A 15 -29.47 31.29 17.54
CA VAL A 15 -28.53 32.32 17.08
C VAL A 15 -28.77 32.63 15.59
N PHE A 16 -29.14 31.64 14.77
CA PHE A 16 -29.34 31.83 13.34
C PHE A 16 -30.80 31.99 12.90
N ASN A 17 -31.74 32.25 13.82
CA ASN A 17 -33.17 32.35 13.50
C ASN A 17 -33.49 33.32 12.35
N GLU A 18 -32.84 34.48 12.33
CA GLU A 18 -33.04 35.49 11.26
C GLU A 18 -32.51 35.06 9.89
N PHE A 19 -31.69 34.00 9.82
CA PHE A 19 -31.04 33.51 8.61
C PHE A 19 -31.78 32.32 7.96
N TYR A 20 -32.85 31.83 8.59
CA TYR A 20 -33.67 30.73 8.06
C TYR A 20 -34.85 31.20 7.23
N SER A 21 -35.40 32.38 7.51
CA SER A 21 -36.58 32.92 6.82
C SER A 21 -36.55 34.47 6.79
N PRO A 22 -36.18 35.11 5.66
CA PRO A 22 -35.75 34.48 4.41
C PRO A 22 -34.42 33.75 4.56
N LEU A 23 -34.16 32.77 3.70
CA LEU A 23 -32.89 32.04 3.72
C LEU A 23 -31.76 32.96 3.25
N LYS A 24 -30.89 33.38 4.18
CA LYS A 24 -29.72 34.22 3.91
C LYS A 24 -28.49 33.64 4.62
N PRO A 25 -27.28 33.73 4.04
CA PRO A 25 -26.08 33.22 4.68
C PRO A 25 -25.72 34.09 5.90
N PRO A 26 -25.32 33.50 7.04
CA PRO A 26 -24.83 34.24 8.19
C PRO A 26 -23.53 34.98 7.90
N ASP A 27 -23.40 36.19 8.45
CA ASP A 27 -22.17 36.99 8.38
C ASP A 27 -21.10 36.51 9.38
N PRO A 28 -19.83 36.95 9.26
CA PRO A 28 -18.77 36.53 10.17
C PRO A 28 -19.02 36.87 11.64
N ASN A 29 -19.72 37.97 11.95
CA ASN A 29 -20.02 38.34 13.34
C ASN A 29 -20.99 37.35 13.98
N LYS A 30 -21.98 36.89 13.21
CA LYS A 30 -22.92 35.89 13.71
C LYS A 30 -22.28 34.52 13.91
N TRP A 31 -21.33 34.15 13.05
CA TRP A 31 -20.49 32.97 13.29
C TRP A 31 -19.65 33.10 14.56
N MET A 32 -19.08 34.28 14.82
CA MET A 32 -18.38 34.54 16.09
C MET A 32 -19.31 34.39 17.28
N GLU A 33 -20.53 34.94 17.22
CA GLU A 33 -21.52 34.77 18.28
C GLU A 33 -21.84 33.29 18.53
N LEU A 34 -22.03 32.49 17.47
CA LEU A 34 -22.31 31.06 17.56
C LEU A 34 -21.16 30.26 18.18
N LEU A 35 -19.91 30.59 17.85
CA LEU A 35 -18.72 29.82 18.23
C LEU A 35 -18.01 30.36 19.46
N GLN A 36 -18.37 31.55 19.93
CA GLN A 36 -17.83 32.11 21.16
C GLN A 36 -18.35 31.32 22.35
N GLY A 37 -17.44 31.03 23.30
CA GLY A 37 -17.75 30.22 24.46
C GLY A 37 -16.94 28.93 24.41
N GLU A 38 -17.61 27.80 24.48
CA GLU A 38 -16.99 26.48 24.63
C GLU A 38 -16.04 26.10 23.49
N PRO A 39 -15.04 25.23 23.74
CA PRO A 39 -14.22 24.67 22.67
C PRO A 39 -15.07 23.93 21.64
N ALA A 40 -14.89 24.28 20.37
CA ALA A 40 -15.66 23.72 19.26
C ALA A 40 -14.71 23.16 18.19
N LEU A 41 -14.90 21.89 17.84
CA LEU A 41 -14.28 21.26 16.67
C LEU A 41 -15.38 20.96 15.65
N ILE A 42 -15.33 21.64 14.51
CA ILE A 42 -16.29 21.47 13.42
C ILE A 42 -15.61 20.64 12.33
N LEU A 43 -16.16 19.46 12.07
CA LEU A 43 -15.68 18.57 11.01
C LEU A 43 -16.65 18.63 9.84
N LEU A 44 -16.17 19.11 8.69
CA LEU A 44 -16.95 19.19 7.46
C LEU A 44 -16.39 18.17 6.47
N ASP A 45 -17.12 17.07 6.29
CA ASP A 45 -16.77 15.99 5.37
C ASP A 45 -17.74 15.90 4.19
N GLU A 46 -17.27 15.33 3.08
CA GLU A 46 -18.03 15.09 1.86
C GLU A 46 -18.77 16.35 1.31
N LEU A 47 -18.13 17.52 1.42
CA LEU A 47 -18.69 18.77 0.87
C LEU A 47 -18.92 18.73 -0.65
N PRO A 48 -18.08 18.10 -1.50
CA PRO A 48 -18.29 18.16 -2.94
C PRO A 48 -19.63 17.54 -3.41
N PRO A 49 -20.03 16.32 -3.00
CA PRO A 49 -21.38 15.80 -3.28
C PRO A 49 -22.51 16.70 -2.77
N TYR A 50 -22.34 17.29 -1.57
CA TYR A 50 -23.34 18.22 -1.03
C TYR A 50 -23.53 19.44 -1.91
N PHE A 51 -22.45 20.06 -2.41
CA PHE A 51 -22.54 21.23 -3.30
C PHE A 51 -23.25 20.91 -4.62
N GLU A 52 -23.03 19.72 -5.19
CA GLU A 52 -23.75 19.29 -6.39
C GLU A 52 -25.25 19.13 -6.14
N ALA A 53 -25.62 18.49 -5.02
CA ALA A 53 -27.02 18.37 -4.63
C ALA A 53 -27.66 19.74 -4.32
N ALA A 54 -26.94 20.64 -3.65
CA ALA A 54 -27.40 21.97 -3.31
C ALA A 54 -27.66 22.85 -4.55
N ARG A 55 -26.89 22.67 -5.62
CA ARG A 55 -27.10 23.40 -6.88
C ARG A 55 -28.46 23.12 -7.52
N ALA A 56 -29.06 21.96 -7.26
CA ALA A 56 -30.39 21.62 -7.76
C ALA A 56 -31.54 22.36 -7.03
N VAL A 57 -31.25 23.06 -5.92
CA VAL A 57 -32.27 23.72 -5.09
C VAL A 57 -32.24 25.23 -5.35
N ALA A 58 -33.28 25.75 -6.02
CA ALA A 58 -33.45 27.19 -6.27
C ALA A 58 -33.86 27.94 -4.99
N VAL A 59 -33.27 29.11 -4.77
CA VAL A 59 -33.58 30.01 -3.65
C VAL A 59 -33.60 31.45 -4.17
N GLY A 60 -34.80 32.00 -4.35
CA GLY A 60 -34.96 33.32 -5.00
C GLY A 60 -34.37 33.31 -6.40
N ASP A 61 -33.50 34.28 -6.70
CA ASP A 61 -32.78 34.42 -7.98
C ASP A 61 -31.45 33.64 -8.03
N THR A 62 -31.18 32.79 -7.03
CA THR A 62 -29.94 32.01 -6.93
C THR A 62 -30.23 30.55 -6.55
N TYR A 63 -29.18 29.83 -6.16
CA TYR A 63 -29.23 28.42 -5.76
C TYR A 63 -28.62 28.23 -4.38
N LEU A 64 -28.97 27.13 -3.72
CA LEU A 64 -28.51 26.83 -2.35
C LEU A 64 -26.99 26.62 -2.26
N ASP A 65 -26.33 26.16 -3.33
CA ASP A 65 -24.87 25.99 -3.38
C ASP A 65 -24.15 27.34 -3.19
N ARG A 66 -24.61 28.39 -3.87
CA ARG A 66 -24.07 29.76 -3.71
C ARG A 66 -24.25 30.32 -2.31
N LEU A 67 -25.42 30.14 -1.70
CA LEU A 67 -25.64 30.58 -0.32
C LEU A 67 -24.76 29.80 0.67
N THR A 68 -24.56 28.50 0.41
CA THR A 68 -23.67 27.67 1.22
C THR A 68 -22.20 28.10 1.08
N GLU A 69 -21.76 28.42 -0.14
CA GLU A 69 -20.41 28.93 -0.42
C GLU A 69 -20.12 30.20 0.42
N ILE A 70 -21.04 31.17 0.40
CA ILE A 70 -20.92 32.40 1.17
C ILE A 70 -20.93 32.12 2.68
N ALA A 71 -21.83 31.25 3.15
CA ALA A 71 -21.91 30.91 4.57
C ALA A 71 -20.61 30.25 5.08
N LEU A 72 -20.01 29.36 4.28
CA LEU A 72 -18.74 28.70 4.60
C LEU A 72 -17.55 29.66 4.56
N ALA A 73 -17.49 30.56 3.57
CA ALA A 73 -16.49 31.62 3.54
C ALA A 73 -16.58 32.48 4.82
N ASN A 74 -17.78 32.92 5.20
CA ASN A 74 -17.99 33.71 6.41
C ASN A 74 -17.62 32.96 7.72
N LEU A 75 -17.86 31.64 7.77
CA LEU A 75 -17.42 30.80 8.88
C LEU A 75 -15.89 30.80 9.00
N LEU A 76 -15.18 30.62 7.89
CA LEU A 76 -13.73 30.57 7.87
C LEU A 76 -13.11 31.92 8.23
N VAL A 77 -13.69 33.04 7.75
CA VAL A 77 -13.30 34.39 8.20
C VAL A 77 -13.47 34.54 9.72
N ALA A 78 -14.60 34.09 10.27
CA ALA A 78 -14.87 34.20 11.71
C ALA A 78 -13.83 33.42 12.54
N VAL A 79 -13.48 32.21 12.11
CA VAL A 79 -12.48 31.36 12.78
C VAL A 79 -11.06 31.92 12.65
N ASN A 80 -10.71 32.54 11.51
CA ASN A 80 -9.43 33.21 11.30
C ASN A 80 -9.30 34.58 11.97
N SER A 81 -10.39 35.14 12.52
CA SER A 81 -10.41 36.48 13.13
C SER A 81 -9.58 36.66 14.43
N ASN A 82 -8.88 35.62 14.89
CA ASN A 82 -8.18 35.51 16.19
C ASN A 82 -9.07 35.73 17.44
N LYS A 83 -10.38 35.96 17.27
CA LYS A 83 -11.34 36.13 18.37
C LYS A 83 -11.93 34.81 18.88
N LEU A 84 -11.67 33.71 18.17
CA LEU A 84 -12.16 32.37 18.48
C LEU A 84 -10.99 31.41 18.77
N PRO A 85 -10.20 31.61 19.84
CA PRO A 85 -9.00 30.80 20.13
C PRO A 85 -9.32 29.33 20.46
N ARG A 86 -10.60 28.98 20.62
CA ARG A 86 -11.09 27.64 20.98
C ARG A 86 -11.96 27.02 19.88
N ALA A 87 -12.02 27.61 18.70
CA ALA A 87 -12.74 27.05 17.56
C ALA A 87 -11.75 26.52 16.51
N CYS A 88 -11.97 25.30 16.03
CA CYS A 88 -11.21 24.71 14.94
C CYS A 88 -12.18 24.15 13.90
N VAL A 89 -11.94 24.45 12.63
CA VAL A 89 -12.70 23.89 11.51
C VAL A 89 -11.76 23.01 10.70
N VAL A 90 -12.16 21.76 10.50
CA VAL A 90 -11.45 20.80 9.65
C VAL A 90 -12.36 20.50 8.47
N ILE A 91 -11.85 20.74 7.27
CA ILE A 91 -12.55 20.45 6.02
C ILE A 91 -11.79 19.34 5.30
N THR A 92 -12.49 18.27 4.95
CA THR A 92 -11.96 17.21 4.10
C THR A 92 -12.49 17.39 2.68
N ASP A 93 -11.56 17.41 1.71
CA ASP A 93 -11.88 17.43 0.29
C ASP A 93 -11.76 16.02 -0.28
N LEU A 94 -12.78 15.59 -1.04
CA LEU A 94 -12.73 14.35 -1.78
C LEU A 94 -11.90 14.60 -3.04
N SER A 95 -10.63 14.20 -3.01
CA SER A 95 -9.77 14.24 -4.19
C SER A 95 -10.22 13.19 -5.21
N GLY A 96 -11.04 13.61 -6.18
CA GLY A 96 -11.51 12.75 -7.26
C GLY A 96 -12.11 13.55 -8.41
N THR A 97 -11.88 13.10 -9.64
CA THR A 97 -12.44 13.73 -10.87
C THR A 97 -13.97 13.72 -10.92
N ALA A 98 -14.62 12.92 -10.08
CA ALA A 98 -16.08 12.78 -10.02
C ALA A 98 -16.80 14.03 -9.47
N TYR A 99 -16.12 14.91 -8.71
CA TYR A 99 -16.73 16.08 -8.07
C TYR A 99 -15.97 17.38 -8.33
N ALA A 100 -15.33 17.50 -9.52
CA ALA A 100 -14.52 18.66 -9.87
C ALA A 100 -15.26 20.00 -9.71
N GLY A 101 -16.58 20.02 -9.92
CA GLY A 101 -17.42 21.20 -9.72
C GLY A 101 -17.61 21.58 -8.24
N GLY A 102 -17.75 20.60 -7.35
CA GLY A 102 -17.88 20.82 -5.89
C GLY A 102 -16.55 21.22 -5.24
N SER A 103 -15.44 20.58 -5.62
CA SER A 103 -14.09 20.95 -5.15
C SER A 103 -13.66 22.33 -5.66
N ALA A 104 -14.15 22.76 -6.84
CA ALA A 104 -13.96 24.12 -7.33
C ALA A 104 -14.69 25.16 -6.45
N SER A 105 -15.91 24.86 -5.98
CA SER A 105 -16.64 25.74 -5.05
C SER A 105 -15.95 25.86 -3.68
N ILE A 106 -15.37 24.77 -3.16
CA ILE A 106 -14.55 24.81 -1.94
C ILE A 106 -13.30 25.68 -2.17
N THR A 107 -12.62 25.47 -3.29
CA THR A 107 -11.44 26.27 -3.66
C THR A 107 -11.80 27.74 -3.83
N GLN A 108 -12.95 28.04 -4.44
CA GLN A 108 -13.45 29.41 -4.62
C GLN A 108 -13.79 30.07 -3.28
N ALA A 109 -14.47 29.35 -2.37
CA ALA A 109 -14.69 29.82 -1.01
C ALA A 109 -13.35 30.14 -0.31
N LEU A 110 -12.36 29.23 -0.39
CA LEU A 110 -11.02 29.45 0.17
C LEU A 110 -10.22 30.56 -0.54
N GLN A 111 -10.42 30.79 -1.84
CA GLN A 111 -9.78 31.89 -2.58
C GLN A 111 -10.43 33.24 -2.28
N SER A 112 -11.75 33.27 -2.11
CA SER A 112 -12.45 34.47 -1.65
C SER A 112 -11.98 34.92 -0.26
N LEU A 113 -11.54 33.97 0.59
CA LEU A 113 -10.80 34.30 1.80
C LEU A 113 -9.48 34.98 1.47
N ASN A 114 -8.64 34.43 0.60
CA ASN A 114 -7.36 35.04 0.23
C ASN A 114 -7.49 36.46 -0.33
N ASP A 115 -8.56 36.74 -1.09
CA ASP A 115 -8.84 38.07 -1.64
C ASP A 115 -9.38 39.05 -0.57
N LEU A 116 -10.13 38.55 0.43
CA LEU A 116 -10.56 39.29 1.61
C LEU A 116 -9.43 39.43 2.68
N GLU A 117 -8.40 38.58 2.62
CA GLU A 117 -7.29 38.44 3.58
C GLU A 117 -6.01 39.22 3.19
N GLN A 118 -6.06 40.17 2.23
CA GLN A 118 -4.91 41.07 2.04
C GLN A 118 -4.53 41.88 3.31
N GLU A 119 -5.27 41.75 4.42
CA GLU A 119 -5.01 42.47 5.67
C GLU A 119 -4.77 41.65 6.95
N VAL A 120 -4.87 40.30 7.01
CA VAL A 120 -4.64 39.58 8.30
C VAL A 120 -4.10 38.14 8.14
N ASN A 121 -2.99 37.91 8.86
CA ASN A 121 -2.27 36.68 9.22
C ASN A 121 -2.87 35.29 8.82
N ARG A 122 -2.12 34.56 7.97
CA ARG A 122 -2.43 33.18 7.52
C ARG A 122 -2.39 32.16 8.67
N ASN A 123 -3.55 31.61 9.04
CA ASN A 123 -3.68 30.48 9.98
C ASN A 123 -4.22 29.18 9.33
N VAL A 124 -4.38 29.14 8.00
CA VAL A 124 -4.83 27.91 7.31
C VAL A 124 -3.67 26.91 7.19
N ILE A 125 -3.76 25.79 7.92
CA ILE A 125 -2.83 24.67 7.80
C ILE A 125 -3.41 23.68 6.80
N ARG A 126 -2.79 23.58 5.63
CA ARG A 126 -3.08 22.51 4.67
C ARG A 126 -2.38 21.23 5.12
N ILE A 127 -3.16 20.19 5.40
CA ILE A 127 -2.66 18.85 5.68
C ILE A 127 -2.80 18.03 4.40
N ASP A 128 -1.69 17.73 3.75
CA ASP A 128 -1.70 16.85 2.58
C ASP A 128 -1.80 15.38 3.03
N PRO A 129 -2.41 14.50 2.21
CA PRO A 129 -2.43 13.07 2.48
C PRO A 129 -1.01 12.50 2.64
N VAL A 130 -0.88 11.53 3.55
CA VAL A 130 0.38 10.82 3.83
C VAL A 130 0.95 10.26 2.53
N LYS A 131 2.20 10.63 2.25
CA LYS A 131 2.93 10.10 1.09
C LYS A 131 3.56 8.75 1.48
N ILE A 132 3.00 7.64 0.99
CA ILE A 132 3.47 6.29 1.31
C ILE A 132 4.96 6.05 0.98
N ASN A 133 5.52 6.80 0.04
CA ASN A 133 6.92 6.69 -0.36
C ASN A 133 7.90 7.48 0.54
N THR A 134 7.46 8.06 1.65
CA THR A 134 8.32 8.76 2.61
C THR A 134 8.47 7.95 3.90
N ASN A 135 9.43 8.32 4.73
CA ASN A 135 9.66 7.68 6.03
C ASN A 135 8.53 7.96 7.04
N GLU A 136 7.57 8.84 6.71
CA GLU A 136 6.38 9.13 7.53
C GLU A 136 5.57 7.86 7.81
N ILE A 137 5.56 6.92 6.86
CA ILE A 137 4.82 5.68 6.99
C ILE A 137 5.29 4.84 8.18
N TYR A 138 6.60 4.81 8.44
CA TYR A 138 7.16 4.09 9.58
C TYR A 138 6.79 4.76 10.91
N HIS A 139 6.73 6.09 10.94
CA HIS A 139 6.28 6.82 12.13
C HIS A 139 4.80 6.54 12.44
N ILE A 140 3.95 6.51 11.42
CA ILE A 140 2.53 6.14 11.56
C ILE A 140 2.39 4.71 12.07
N LEU A 141 3.10 3.76 11.46
CA LEU A 141 3.06 2.36 11.88
C LEU A 141 3.52 2.19 13.32
N ARG A 142 4.65 2.80 13.70
CA ARG A 142 5.14 2.81 15.09
C ARG A 142 4.06 3.27 16.05
N THR A 143 3.49 4.44 15.80
CA THR A 143 2.50 5.08 16.67
C THR A 143 1.19 4.30 16.76
N ARG A 144 0.80 3.60 15.69
CA ARG A 144 -0.49 2.87 15.61
C ARG A 144 -0.43 1.41 16.08
N ILE A 145 0.77 0.83 16.19
CA ILE A 145 0.98 -0.59 16.47
C ILE A 145 1.66 -0.81 17.82
N PHE A 146 2.64 0.04 18.18
CA PHE A 146 3.45 -0.16 19.38
C PHE A 146 3.15 0.90 20.43
N GLU A 147 3.06 0.46 21.69
CA GLU A 147 2.89 1.37 22.83
C GLU A 147 4.20 2.10 23.19
N LYS A 148 5.33 1.41 23.04
CA LYS A 148 6.67 1.90 23.39
C LYS A 148 7.68 1.51 22.32
N THR A 149 8.66 2.37 22.10
CA THR A 149 9.81 2.13 21.22
C THR A 149 11.09 2.01 22.06
N PRO A 150 12.06 1.19 21.63
CA PRO A 150 13.30 1.02 22.38
C PRO A 150 14.18 2.29 22.32
N PRO A 151 15.17 2.40 23.22
CA PRO A 151 16.23 3.40 23.13
C PRO A 151 16.97 3.37 21.79
N ILE A 152 17.54 4.50 21.40
CA ILE A 152 18.32 4.62 20.15
C ILE A 152 19.49 3.64 20.13
N ALA A 153 20.16 3.39 21.27
CA ALA A 153 21.30 2.47 21.36
C ALA A 153 20.95 1.04 20.88
N ASP A 154 19.79 0.52 21.27
CA ASP A 154 19.34 -0.82 20.87
C ASP A 154 19.05 -0.88 19.36
N ILE A 155 18.53 0.22 18.79
CA ILE A 155 18.27 0.34 17.35
C ILE A 155 19.58 0.36 16.56
N GLU A 156 20.60 1.07 17.07
CA GLU A 156 21.94 1.11 16.46
C GLU A 156 22.60 -0.27 16.43
N GLU A 157 22.48 -1.05 17.52
CA GLU A 157 23.02 -2.41 17.58
C GLU A 157 22.38 -3.32 16.51
N VAL A 158 21.05 -3.24 16.36
CA VAL A 158 20.34 -3.97 15.30
C VAL A 158 20.79 -3.49 13.91
N ALA A 159 20.87 -2.18 13.68
CA ALA A 159 21.32 -1.64 12.41
C ALA A 159 22.73 -2.12 12.05
N ASP A 160 23.65 -2.11 13.01
CA ASP A 160 25.02 -2.58 12.82
C ASP A 160 25.08 -4.07 12.46
N ALA A 161 24.32 -4.91 13.16
CA ALA A 161 24.26 -6.35 12.88
C ALA A 161 23.74 -6.64 11.46
N TYR A 162 22.69 -5.95 11.02
CA TYR A 162 22.17 -6.08 9.65
C TYR A 162 23.15 -5.52 8.60
N GLY A 163 23.84 -4.43 8.91
CA GLY A 163 24.88 -3.88 8.05
C GLY A 163 26.02 -4.87 7.81
N VAL A 164 26.46 -5.61 8.84
CA VAL A 164 27.44 -6.68 8.70
C VAL A 164 26.91 -7.82 7.83
N ALA A 165 25.65 -8.24 8.01
CA ALA A 165 25.03 -9.30 7.21
C ALA A 165 25.00 -8.94 5.71
N VAL A 166 24.61 -7.70 5.38
CA VAL A 166 24.57 -7.22 4.00
C VAL A 166 25.97 -7.00 3.42
N ASP A 167 26.92 -6.49 4.20
CA ASP A 167 28.31 -6.36 3.76
C ASP A 167 28.92 -7.72 3.39
N ASN A 168 28.64 -8.75 4.17
CA ASN A 168 29.04 -10.13 3.84
C ASN A 168 28.41 -10.60 2.53
N ALA A 169 27.10 -10.39 2.35
CA ALA A 169 26.42 -10.73 1.10
C ALA A 169 27.00 -9.97 -0.12
N LYS A 170 27.37 -8.71 0.07
CA LYS A 170 27.99 -7.85 -0.96
C LYS A 170 29.38 -8.33 -1.33
N LYS A 171 30.23 -8.63 -0.34
CA LYS A 171 31.58 -9.19 -0.55
C LYS A 171 31.56 -10.52 -1.32
N MET A 172 30.47 -11.28 -1.20
CA MET A 172 30.26 -12.52 -1.94
C MET A 172 29.64 -12.32 -3.35
N GLY A 173 29.37 -11.06 -3.75
CA GLY A 173 28.73 -10.73 -5.02
C GLY A 173 27.26 -11.18 -5.11
N LEU A 174 26.57 -11.31 -3.97
CA LEU A 174 25.18 -11.78 -3.89
C LEU A 174 24.18 -10.63 -3.81
N SER A 175 24.60 -9.47 -3.32
CA SER A 175 23.76 -8.28 -3.13
C SER A 175 24.54 -7.02 -3.50
N GLU A 176 23.84 -6.03 -4.04
CA GLU A 176 24.35 -4.69 -4.34
C GLU A 176 23.86 -3.64 -3.32
N VAL A 177 23.09 -4.07 -2.31
CA VAL A 177 22.58 -3.18 -1.26
C VAL A 177 23.75 -2.55 -0.50
N SER A 178 23.65 -1.24 -0.25
CA SER A 178 24.67 -0.50 0.49
C SER A 178 24.49 -0.72 2.00
N PRO A 179 25.49 -1.27 2.71
CA PRO A 179 25.41 -1.47 4.16
C PRO A 179 25.16 -0.19 4.94
N ASP A 180 25.86 0.91 4.58
CA ASP A 180 25.75 2.19 5.28
C ASP A 180 24.39 2.86 5.06
N GLN A 181 23.85 2.72 3.84
CA GLN A 181 22.51 3.21 3.53
C GLN A 181 21.47 2.39 4.31
N LEU A 182 21.60 1.06 4.33
CA LEU A 182 20.70 0.19 5.08
C LEU A 182 20.68 0.53 6.56
N LYS A 183 21.85 0.74 7.19
CA LYS A 183 21.93 1.17 8.60
C LYS A 183 21.14 2.46 8.84
N THR A 184 21.33 3.45 7.98
CA THR A 184 20.62 4.73 8.05
C THR A 184 19.11 4.54 7.88
N ASP A 185 18.68 3.68 6.97
CA ASP A 185 17.28 3.41 6.74
C ASP A 185 16.63 2.61 7.89
N ILE A 186 17.37 1.68 8.51
CA ILE A 186 16.90 0.95 9.70
C ILE A 186 16.61 1.91 10.85
N ARG A 187 17.49 2.88 11.13
CA ARG A 187 17.25 3.90 12.18
C ARG A 187 15.92 4.63 11.98
N ASN A 188 15.55 4.88 10.72
CA ASN A 188 14.30 5.56 10.39
C ASN A 188 13.09 4.62 10.39
N ALA A 189 13.28 3.36 10.02
CA ALA A 189 12.23 2.38 9.79
C ALA A 189 11.91 1.48 11.00
N TYR A 190 12.84 1.34 11.95
CA TYR A 190 12.73 0.41 13.08
C TYR A 190 11.35 0.49 13.77
N PRO A 191 10.71 -0.64 14.12
CA PRO A 191 11.18 -2.03 14.02
C PRO A 191 10.96 -2.67 12.64
N PHE A 192 10.61 -1.92 11.60
CA PHE A 192 10.31 -2.46 10.27
C PHE A 192 11.55 -2.50 9.37
N HIS A 193 11.63 -3.53 8.52
CA HIS A 193 12.65 -3.60 7.48
C HIS A 193 12.41 -2.52 6.41
N PRO A 194 13.44 -1.74 5.98
CA PRO A 194 13.28 -0.62 5.04
C PRO A 194 12.64 -0.95 3.69
N ALA A 195 12.76 -2.20 3.23
CA ALA A 195 12.16 -2.66 1.98
C ALA A 195 10.61 -2.63 1.99
N ILE A 196 9.97 -2.60 3.16
CA ILE A 196 8.50 -2.54 3.28
C ILE A 196 7.95 -1.33 2.52
N ARG A 197 8.55 -0.13 2.70
CA ARG A 197 8.11 1.08 2.00
C ARG A 197 8.07 0.88 0.49
N ASP A 198 9.15 0.39 -0.09
CA ASP A 198 9.31 0.30 -1.54
C ASP A 198 8.45 -0.82 -2.14
N LEU A 199 8.25 -1.93 -1.42
CA LEU A 199 7.41 -3.03 -1.86
C LEU A 199 5.92 -2.67 -1.82
N TYR A 200 5.45 -2.03 -0.74
CA TYR A 200 4.05 -1.62 -0.63
C TYR A 200 3.71 -0.44 -1.55
N ALA A 201 4.68 0.44 -1.84
CA ALA A 201 4.51 1.53 -2.79
C ALA A 201 4.16 1.03 -4.21
N ARG A 202 4.50 -0.21 -4.58
CA ARG A 202 4.25 -0.76 -5.92
C ARG A 202 2.77 -0.91 -6.26
N PHE A 203 1.93 -1.13 -5.26
CA PHE A 203 0.49 -1.32 -5.45
C PHE A 203 -0.36 -0.20 -4.82
N LYS A 204 0.27 0.94 -4.49
CA LYS A 204 -0.43 2.14 -3.97
C LYS A 204 -1.43 2.73 -4.99
N GLU A 205 -1.19 2.51 -6.28
CA GLU A 205 -2.00 3.01 -7.41
C GLU A 205 -3.07 2.01 -7.87
N ASN A 206 -3.19 0.87 -7.18
CA ASN A 206 -4.27 -0.08 -7.46
C ASN A 206 -5.63 0.61 -7.20
N ARG A 207 -6.55 0.50 -8.15
CA ARG A 207 -7.88 1.11 -8.02
C ARG A 207 -8.61 0.55 -6.81
N GLY A 208 -9.18 1.43 -5.98
CA GLY A 208 -9.91 1.04 -4.77
C GLY A 208 -9.03 0.66 -3.58
N PHE A 209 -7.70 0.71 -3.70
CA PHE A 209 -6.79 0.38 -2.60
C PHE A 209 -6.70 1.52 -1.59
N GLN A 210 -7.13 1.28 -0.35
CA GLN A 210 -7.07 2.24 0.76
C GLN A 210 -5.66 2.30 1.37
N GLN A 211 -4.71 2.78 0.57
CA GLN A 211 -3.29 3.05 0.86
C GLN A 211 -2.85 2.87 2.32
N THR A 212 -2.99 3.89 3.18
CA THR A 212 -2.46 3.87 4.55
C THR A 212 -3.22 2.91 5.47
N ARG A 213 -4.55 2.79 5.30
CA ARG A 213 -5.39 1.95 6.16
C ARG A 213 -5.14 0.46 5.91
N ALA A 214 -5.05 0.06 4.64
CA ALA A 214 -4.75 -1.30 4.25
C ALA A 214 -3.37 -1.73 4.77
N LEU A 215 -2.35 -0.87 4.63
CA LEU A 215 -1.03 -1.15 5.18
C LEU A 215 -1.06 -1.33 6.71
N ILE A 216 -1.76 -0.47 7.46
CA ILE A 216 -1.89 -0.61 8.92
C ILE A 216 -2.56 -1.95 9.26
N ARG A 217 -3.60 -2.37 8.54
CA ARG A 217 -4.26 -3.66 8.78
C ARG A 217 -3.31 -4.83 8.53
N ILE A 218 -2.61 -4.84 7.40
CA ILE A 218 -1.65 -5.89 7.05
C ILE A 218 -0.52 -5.97 8.07
N MET A 219 0.06 -4.83 8.45
CA MET A 219 1.14 -4.78 9.44
C MET A 219 0.66 -5.24 10.83
N ARG A 220 -0.57 -4.95 11.22
CA ARG A 220 -1.16 -5.47 12.46
C ARG A 220 -1.29 -6.99 12.44
N LEU A 221 -1.69 -7.58 11.31
CA LEU A 221 -1.76 -9.04 11.16
C LEU A 221 -0.37 -9.67 11.27
N ILE A 222 0.63 -9.11 10.57
CA ILE A 222 2.02 -9.58 10.63
C ILE A 222 2.55 -9.52 12.06
N VAL A 223 2.46 -8.37 12.73
CA VAL A 223 2.97 -8.18 14.09
C VAL A 223 2.24 -9.09 15.09
N SER A 224 0.91 -9.22 14.98
CA SER A 224 0.13 -10.14 15.82
C SER A 224 0.56 -11.60 15.63
N HIS A 225 0.80 -12.02 14.39
CA HIS A 225 1.26 -13.37 14.08
C HIS A 225 2.66 -13.64 14.63
N LEU A 226 3.61 -12.73 14.43
CA LEU A 226 4.97 -12.84 14.96
C LEU A 226 5.00 -12.89 16.49
N TRP A 227 4.16 -12.10 17.14
CA TRP A 227 4.06 -12.07 18.60
C TRP A 227 3.45 -13.36 19.15
N SER A 228 2.33 -13.80 18.59
CA SER A 228 1.61 -15.00 19.06
C SER A 228 2.34 -16.31 18.78
N SER A 229 3.10 -16.39 17.68
CA SER A 229 3.94 -17.55 17.33
C SER A 229 5.26 -17.61 18.10
N GLY A 230 5.65 -16.53 18.79
CA GLY A 230 6.97 -16.39 19.42
C GLY A 230 8.11 -16.15 18.44
N ALA A 231 7.82 -16.00 17.14
CA ALA A 231 8.82 -15.69 16.12
C ALA A 231 9.47 -14.32 16.35
N ALA A 232 8.74 -13.36 16.96
CA ALA A 232 9.26 -12.03 17.28
C ALA A 232 10.57 -12.04 18.10
N ALA A 233 10.81 -13.08 18.90
CA ALA A 233 12.05 -13.20 19.68
C ALA A 233 13.30 -13.54 18.84
N LYS A 234 13.10 -13.98 17.59
CA LYS A 234 14.17 -14.43 16.67
C LYS A 234 14.50 -13.41 15.59
N HIS A 235 13.70 -12.37 15.44
CA HIS A 235 13.81 -11.40 14.36
C HIS A 235 14.17 -10.03 14.91
N GLY A 236 15.27 -9.46 14.43
CA GLY A 236 15.67 -8.09 14.79
C GLY A 236 14.84 -7.00 14.09
N LEU A 237 14.18 -7.33 12.97
CA LEU A 237 13.33 -6.44 12.19
C LEU A 237 12.13 -7.20 11.67
N ILE A 238 11.00 -6.50 11.53
CA ILE A 238 9.80 -7.02 10.88
C ILE A 238 10.00 -6.96 9.37
N GLY A 239 10.13 -8.13 8.76
CA GLY A 239 10.40 -8.29 7.34
C GLY A 239 9.15 -8.15 6.46
N PRO A 240 9.29 -7.70 5.20
CA PRO A 240 8.18 -7.67 4.25
C PRO A 240 7.61 -9.06 3.93
N HIS A 241 8.36 -10.14 4.17
CA HIS A 241 7.99 -11.53 3.89
C HIS A 241 7.29 -12.24 5.06
N GLU A 242 7.15 -11.59 6.22
CA GLU A 242 6.69 -12.23 7.46
C GLU A 242 5.17 -12.44 7.56
N PHE A 243 4.43 -12.18 6.47
CA PHE A 243 3.00 -12.46 6.42
C PHE A 243 2.71 -13.96 6.24
N ASP A 244 1.64 -14.43 6.86
CA ASP A 244 1.18 -15.82 6.73
C ASP A 244 0.10 -15.92 5.64
N LEU A 245 0.43 -16.60 4.54
CA LEU A 245 -0.50 -16.84 3.44
C LEU A 245 -1.51 -17.98 3.72
N GLN A 246 -1.40 -18.66 4.86
CA GLN A 246 -2.40 -19.62 5.32
C GLN A 246 -3.42 -18.99 6.26
N ASP A 247 -3.16 -17.80 6.79
CA ASP A 247 -4.12 -17.05 7.59
C ASP A 247 -5.22 -16.46 6.69
N ALA A 248 -6.48 -16.73 7.05
CA ALA A 248 -7.63 -16.30 6.27
C ALA A 248 -7.78 -14.77 6.24
N SER A 249 -7.41 -14.08 7.33
CA SER A 249 -7.49 -12.62 7.41
C SER A 249 -6.46 -11.98 6.48
N MET A 250 -5.24 -12.51 6.48
CA MET A 250 -4.16 -12.09 5.59
C MET A 250 -4.52 -12.34 4.13
N LEU A 251 -5.02 -13.53 3.79
CA LEU A 251 -5.52 -13.81 2.43
C LEU A 251 -6.63 -12.85 2.01
N GLY A 252 -7.52 -12.46 2.93
CA GLY A 252 -8.55 -11.45 2.69
C GLY A 252 -7.98 -10.10 2.25
N GLU A 253 -6.92 -9.62 2.90
CA GLU A 253 -6.23 -8.38 2.51
C GLU A 253 -5.49 -8.54 1.17
N ILE A 254 -4.80 -9.65 0.94
CA ILE A 254 -4.10 -9.91 -0.34
C ILE A 254 -5.09 -9.93 -1.51
N ARG A 255 -6.26 -10.54 -1.34
CA ARG A 255 -7.34 -10.56 -2.34
C ARG A 255 -7.83 -9.18 -2.74
N GLN A 256 -7.89 -8.25 -1.77
CA GLN A 256 -8.25 -6.86 -2.04
C GLN A 256 -7.21 -6.14 -2.89
N ILE A 257 -5.94 -6.57 -2.82
CA ILE A 257 -4.86 -6.01 -3.65
C ILE A 257 -4.85 -6.64 -5.04
N ASN A 258 -4.81 -7.98 -5.11
CA ASN A 258 -4.78 -8.76 -6.34
C ASN A 258 -5.23 -10.21 -6.13
N ALA A 259 -6.50 -10.49 -6.43
CA ALA A 259 -7.06 -11.85 -6.38
C ALA A 259 -6.51 -12.80 -7.47
N GLY A 260 -5.82 -12.28 -8.50
CA GLY A 260 -5.37 -13.08 -9.64
C GLY A 260 -4.25 -14.07 -9.32
N LEU A 261 -3.51 -13.88 -8.21
CA LEU A 261 -2.32 -14.68 -7.91
C LEU A 261 -2.56 -15.85 -6.94
N GLU A 262 -3.81 -16.15 -6.56
CA GLU A 262 -4.13 -17.25 -5.65
C GLU A 262 -3.61 -18.62 -6.14
N VAL A 263 -3.65 -18.85 -7.46
CA VAL A 263 -3.15 -20.10 -8.05
C VAL A 263 -1.64 -20.23 -7.85
N ALA A 264 -0.90 -19.12 -7.92
CA ALA A 264 0.54 -19.09 -7.64
C ALA A 264 0.81 -19.37 -6.16
N VAL A 265 0.02 -18.78 -5.25
CA VAL A 265 0.11 -19.04 -3.80
C VAL A 265 -0.05 -20.53 -3.52
N ALA A 266 -1.15 -21.11 -3.96
CA ALA A 266 -1.50 -22.50 -3.67
C ALA A 266 -0.51 -23.52 -4.26
N ARG A 267 0.09 -23.22 -5.42
CA ARG A 267 1.01 -24.15 -6.07
C ARG A 267 2.46 -23.99 -5.62
N ASP A 268 2.93 -22.76 -5.55
CA ASP A 268 4.36 -22.48 -5.43
C ASP A 268 4.78 -21.96 -4.04
N ILE A 269 3.87 -21.36 -3.26
CA ILE A 269 4.25 -20.61 -2.05
C ILE A 269 3.77 -21.30 -0.77
N ALA A 270 2.45 -21.40 -0.57
CA ALA A 270 1.87 -21.89 0.66
C ALA A 270 0.53 -22.58 0.38
N ALA A 271 0.42 -23.82 0.82
CA ALA A 271 -0.80 -24.61 0.78
C ALA A 271 -1.00 -25.35 2.10
N GLU A 272 -2.25 -25.60 2.43
CA GLU A 272 -2.60 -26.46 3.55
C GLU A 272 -1.98 -27.86 3.34
N GLY A 273 -1.42 -28.43 4.41
CA GLY A 273 -0.74 -29.72 4.36
C GLY A 273 0.66 -29.71 3.71
N GLY A 274 1.23 -28.54 3.40
CA GLY A 274 2.64 -28.44 2.99
C GLY A 274 2.92 -28.84 1.53
N SER A 275 1.90 -28.88 0.67
CA SER A 275 2.05 -29.36 -0.71
C SER A 275 2.64 -28.33 -1.69
N ALA A 276 2.77 -27.06 -1.29
CA ALA A 276 3.32 -26.02 -2.14
C ALA A 276 4.84 -26.19 -2.31
N LEU A 277 5.38 -25.77 -3.47
CA LEU A 277 6.80 -25.96 -3.78
C LEU A 277 7.74 -25.38 -2.72
N ALA A 278 7.51 -24.14 -2.28
CA ALA A 278 8.37 -23.51 -1.28
C ALA A 278 8.38 -24.29 0.03
N GLN A 279 7.21 -24.71 0.53
CA GLN A 279 7.11 -25.58 1.72
C GLN A 279 7.86 -26.92 1.53
N GLN A 280 7.81 -27.51 0.33
CA GLN A 280 8.53 -28.75 0.02
C GLN A 280 10.06 -28.56 -0.04
N ILE A 281 10.54 -27.40 -0.50
CA ILE A 281 11.98 -27.08 -0.53
C ILE A 281 12.48 -26.85 0.90
N ASP A 282 11.68 -26.17 1.72
CA ASP A 282 11.97 -25.85 3.11
C ASP A 282 11.97 -27.07 4.04
N GLY A 283 11.04 -28.00 3.83
CA GLY A 283 10.79 -29.10 4.74
C GLY A 283 10.35 -28.61 6.12
N ILE A 284 10.88 -29.20 7.19
CA ILE A 284 10.51 -28.86 8.59
C ILE A 284 11.49 -27.83 9.20
N ALA A 285 12.70 -27.71 8.66
CA ALA A 285 13.82 -27.06 9.34
C ALA A 285 14.12 -25.63 8.84
N SER A 286 13.40 -25.14 7.82
CA SER A 286 13.70 -23.86 7.16
C SER A 286 12.42 -23.15 6.74
N THR A 287 12.53 -21.85 6.47
CA THR A 287 11.49 -21.02 5.82
C THR A 287 12.04 -20.24 4.62
N ASP A 288 13.30 -20.51 4.24
CA ASP A 288 14.05 -19.77 3.23
C ASP A 288 13.34 -19.68 1.88
N ALA A 289 12.77 -20.79 1.39
CA ALA A 289 12.05 -20.82 0.13
C ALA A 289 10.74 -20.04 0.22
N GLN A 290 10.01 -20.17 1.33
CA GLN A 290 8.80 -19.40 1.57
C GLN A 290 9.09 -17.90 1.67
N ASP A 291 10.16 -17.50 2.36
CA ASP A 291 10.54 -16.10 2.51
C ASP A 291 10.90 -15.46 1.17
N ILE A 292 11.69 -16.15 0.34
CA ILE A 292 11.98 -15.74 -1.05
C ILE A 292 10.68 -15.62 -1.85
N ALA A 293 9.82 -16.65 -1.81
CA ALA A 293 8.58 -16.68 -2.57
C ALA A 293 7.62 -15.57 -2.15
N LYS A 294 7.45 -15.33 -0.84
CA LYS A 294 6.60 -14.27 -0.29
C LYS A 294 7.11 -12.88 -0.67
N LEU A 295 8.41 -12.65 -0.64
CA LEU A 295 9.00 -11.38 -1.06
C LEU A 295 8.72 -11.09 -2.55
N ILE A 296 8.97 -12.07 -3.42
CA ILE A 296 8.67 -11.96 -4.85
C ILE A 296 7.16 -11.77 -5.07
N PHE A 297 6.33 -12.52 -4.35
CA PHE A 297 4.88 -12.42 -4.41
C PHE A 297 4.38 -11.02 -4.08
N LEU A 298 4.84 -10.43 -2.98
CA LEU A 298 4.49 -9.07 -2.57
C LEU A 298 4.85 -8.06 -3.67
N SER A 299 6.03 -8.20 -4.28
CA SER A 299 6.47 -7.35 -5.40
C SER A 299 5.68 -7.56 -6.71
N SER A 300 4.81 -8.58 -6.77
CA SER A 300 4.01 -8.96 -7.94
C SER A 300 2.54 -8.52 -7.83
N LEU A 301 2.12 -7.95 -6.70
CA LEU A 301 0.71 -7.65 -6.41
C LEU A 301 0.14 -6.44 -7.16
N SER A 302 0.97 -5.62 -7.80
CA SER A 302 0.48 -4.41 -8.48
C SER A 302 -0.39 -4.74 -9.69
N THR A 303 -1.55 -4.07 -9.78
CA THR A 303 -2.51 -4.18 -10.90
C THR A 303 -2.68 -2.85 -11.64
N ALA A 304 -1.86 -1.85 -11.32
CA ALA A 304 -1.84 -0.56 -11.97
C ALA A 304 -1.47 -0.65 -13.46
N THR A 305 -1.74 0.41 -14.22
CA THR A 305 -1.32 0.52 -15.62
C THR A 305 0.21 0.64 -15.69
N ASN A 306 0.89 -0.26 -16.41
CA ASN A 306 2.36 -0.36 -16.48
C ASN A 306 3.05 -0.48 -15.10
N PRO A 307 2.75 -1.54 -14.34
CA PRO A 307 3.24 -1.68 -12.97
C PRO A 307 4.72 -2.08 -12.92
N VAL A 308 5.42 -1.63 -11.88
CA VAL A 308 6.78 -2.11 -11.56
C VAL A 308 6.67 -3.43 -10.79
N LEU A 309 6.78 -4.54 -11.52
CA LEU A 309 6.68 -5.89 -10.96
C LEU A 309 8.05 -6.49 -10.70
N GLY A 310 8.12 -7.28 -9.64
CA GLY A 310 9.23 -8.19 -9.39
C GLY A 310 10.48 -7.56 -8.79
N LEU A 311 11.40 -8.44 -8.40
CA LEU A 311 12.68 -8.09 -7.81
C LEU A 311 13.81 -8.83 -8.52
N SER A 312 14.95 -8.19 -8.65
CA SER A 312 16.18 -8.86 -9.06
C SER A 312 16.65 -9.80 -7.95
N ARG A 313 17.49 -10.76 -8.33
CA ARG A 313 18.10 -11.70 -7.37
C ARG A 313 18.92 -10.99 -6.29
N SER A 314 19.60 -9.92 -6.68
CA SER A 314 20.42 -9.09 -5.78
C SER A 314 19.57 -8.40 -4.72
N GLU A 315 18.44 -7.79 -5.12
CA GLU A 315 17.48 -7.17 -4.20
C GLU A 315 16.91 -8.21 -3.22
N ILE A 316 16.50 -9.38 -3.70
CA ILE A 316 15.91 -10.44 -2.85
C ILE A 316 16.91 -10.94 -1.80
N LEU A 317 18.15 -11.24 -2.21
CA LEU A 317 19.17 -11.71 -1.27
C LEU A 317 19.61 -10.61 -0.30
N GLY A 318 19.60 -9.34 -0.73
CA GLY A 318 19.84 -8.18 0.13
C GLY A 318 18.74 -7.99 1.17
N ASP A 319 17.47 -8.05 0.76
CA ASP A 319 16.30 -7.87 1.64
C ASP A 319 16.12 -9.00 2.65
N LEU A 320 16.66 -10.18 2.36
CA LEU A 320 16.63 -11.35 3.25
C LEU A 320 17.91 -11.54 4.06
N ALA A 321 18.98 -10.78 3.77
CA ALA A 321 20.20 -10.84 4.56
C ALA A 321 19.91 -10.31 5.97
N ALA A 322 20.14 -11.17 6.96
CA ALA A 322 19.87 -10.89 8.36
C ALA A 322 20.98 -11.48 9.23
N PRO A 323 21.16 -10.97 10.47
CA PRO A 323 22.07 -11.59 11.43
C PRO A 323 21.79 -13.08 11.57
N GLU A 324 22.86 -13.88 11.67
CA GLU A 324 22.80 -15.36 11.82
C GLU A 324 22.19 -16.14 10.63
N ARG A 325 21.75 -15.47 9.56
CA ARG A 325 21.20 -16.13 8.37
C ARG A 325 22.29 -16.43 7.34
N ASP A 326 22.35 -17.69 6.88
CA ASP A 326 23.28 -18.12 5.85
C ASP A 326 22.79 -17.76 4.43
N VAL A 327 23.36 -16.68 3.88
CA VAL A 327 23.02 -16.17 2.54
C VAL A 327 23.46 -17.11 1.42
N VAL A 328 24.48 -17.97 1.64
CA VAL A 328 24.94 -18.96 0.65
C VAL A 328 23.92 -20.08 0.54
N LYS A 329 23.43 -20.58 1.67
CA LYS A 329 22.32 -21.54 1.71
C LYS A 329 21.09 -20.96 1.02
N LEU A 330 20.76 -19.70 1.33
CA LEU A 330 19.64 -18.98 0.73
C LEU A 330 19.74 -18.92 -0.80
N ARG A 331 20.93 -18.66 -1.34
CA ARG A 331 21.20 -18.69 -2.79
C ARG A 331 20.84 -20.03 -3.43
N GLY A 332 21.25 -21.15 -2.80
CA GLY A 332 20.97 -22.49 -3.31
C GLY A 332 19.49 -22.86 -3.25
N VAL A 333 18.80 -22.44 -2.18
CA VAL A 333 17.34 -22.56 -2.05
C VAL A 333 16.63 -21.78 -3.15
N PHE A 334 17.08 -20.55 -3.42
CA PHE A 334 16.58 -19.74 -4.53
C PHE A 334 16.71 -20.51 -5.86
N ASP A 335 17.88 -21.05 -6.20
CA ASP A 335 18.08 -21.76 -7.47
C ASP A 335 17.07 -22.91 -7.68
N ARG A 336 16.78 -23.69 -6.62
CA ARG A 336 15.72 -24.72 -6.66
C ARG A 336 14.34 -24.11 -6.89
N LEU A 337 13.98 -23.09 -6.11
CA LEU A 337 12.68 -22.43 -6.23
C LEU A 337 12.47 -21.87 -7.63
N GLN A 338 13.47 -21.16 -8.18
CA GLN A 338 13.40 -20.56 -9.51
C GLN A 338 13.32 -21.61 -10.61
N SER A 339 14.05 -22.73 -10.46
CA SER A 339 13.97 -23.83 -11.41
C SER A 339 12.57 -24.43 -11.43
N ASP A 340 11.98 -24.73 -10.27
CA ASP A 340 10.86 -25.66 -10.18
C ASP A 340 9.49 -24.99 -10.05
N ALA A 341 9.43 -23.69 -9.77
CA ALA A 341 8.18 -22.94 -9.67
C ALA A 341 7.42 -22.90 -10.99
N TRP A 342 6.09 -22.96 -10.92
CA TRP A 342 5.23 -23.01 -12.10
C TRP A 342 4.76 -21.64 -12.55
N TYR A 343 4.54 -20.74 -11.59
CA TYR A 343 3.95 -19.43 -11.79
C TYR A 343 4.96 -18.31 -11.65
N LEU A 344 6.24 -18.64 -11.41
CA LEU A 344 7.34 -17.69 -11.38
C LEU A 344 7.84 -17.41 -12.80
N HIS A 345 7.99 -16.12 -13.12
CA HIS A 345 8.47 -15.62 -14.41
C HIS A 345 9.67 -14.71 -14.21
N VAL A 346 10.50 -14.61 -15.24
CA VAL A 346 11.63 -13.68 -15.31
C VAL A 346 11.32 -12.64 -16.38
N SER A 347 11.44 -11.35 -16.04
CA SER A 347 11.28 -10.24 -16.97
C SER A 347 12.50 -10.07 -17.86
N ARG A 348 12.41 -9.21 -18.88
CA ARG A 348 13.53 -8.94 -19.79
C ARG A 348 14.74 -8.31 -19.07
N ASP A 349 14.49 -7.53 -18.03
CA ASP A 349 15.49 -6.92 -17.15
C ASP A 349 15.93 -7.84 -15.99
N GLY A 350 15.54 -9.12 -16.00
CA GLY A 350 16.02 -10.12 -15.04
C GLY A 350 15.33 -10.10 -13.67
N LYS A 351 14.21 -9.38 -13.53
CA LYS A 351 13.40 -9.38 -12.31
C LYS A 351 12.48 -10.59 -12.28
N LEU A 352 12.30 -11.17 -11.09
CA LEU A 352 11.42 -12.29 -10.85
C LEU A 352 10.10 -11.82 -10.29
N PHE A 353 9.01 -12.40 -10.79
CA PHE A 353 7.65 -12.06 -10.38
C PHE A 353 6.69 -13.20 -10.65
N PHE A 354 5.60 -13.27 -9.87
CA PHE A 354 4.54 -14.24 -10.06
C PHE A 354 3.50 -13.74 -11.06
N LYS A 355 2.95 -14.67 -11.84
CA LYS A 355 1.77 -14.47 -12.68
C LYS A 355 0.71 -15.52 -12.40
N ASN A 356 -0.50 -15.27 -12.89
CA ASN A 356 -1.60 -16.24 -12.86
C ASN A 356 -1.54 -17.29 -13.99
N VAL A 357 -0.46 -17.33 -14.76
CA VAL A 357 -0.26 -18.27 -15.87
C VAL A 357 1.01 -19.08 -15.67
N GLU A 358 0.93 -20.37 -16.01
CA GLU A 358 2.08 -21.27 -16.01
C GLU A 358 3.20 -20.76 -16.94
N ASN A 359 4.44 -20.88 -16.48
CA ASN A 359 5.63 -20.64 -17.30
C ASN A 359 5.82 -21.75 -18.34
N LEU A 360 6.75 -21.56 -19.27
CA LEU A 360 6.95 -22.50 -20.38
C LEU A 360 7.33 -23.91 -19.89
N LYS A 361 8.18 -24.02 -18.87
CA LYS A 361 8.59 -25.30 -18.28
C LYS A 361 7.38 -26.04 -17.70
N ALA A 362 6.56 -25.35 -16.91
CA ALA A 362 5.34 -25.90 -16.33
C ALA A 362 4.34 -26.30 -17.41
N LYS A 363 4.09 -25.46 -18.43
CA LYS A 363 3.22 -25.81 -19.55
C LYS A 363 3.67 -27.07 -20.28
N VAL A 364 4.97 -27.22 -20.54
CA VAL A 364 5.53 -28.42 -21.16
C VAL A 364 5.35 -29.63 -20.25
N ALA A 365 5.59 -29.49 -18.94
CA ALA A 365 5.38 -30.56 -17.97
C ALA A 365 3.91 -30.97 -17.87
N THR A 366 2.98 -30.02 -17.82
CA THR A 366 1.52 -30.22 -17.82
C THR A 366 1.08 -30.91 -19.11
N TYR A 367 1.55 -30.42 -20.27
CA TYR A 367 1.29 -31.05 -21.58
C TYR A 367 1.81 -32.49 -21.64
N ALA A 368 3.03 -32.74 -21.15
CA ALA A 368 3.62 -34.07 -21.10
C ALA A 368 2.91 -35.03 -20.12
N ARG A 369 2.34 -34.51 -19.03
CA ARG A 369 1.56 -35.29 -18.05
C ARG A 369 0.18 -35.67 -18.57
N ASN A 370 -0.46 -34.75 -19.30
CA ASN A 370 -1.83 -34.92 -19.77
C ASN A 370 -1.95 -35.77 -21.05
N LYS A 371 -0.84 -36.13 -21.69
CA LYS A 371 -0.84 -37.10 -22.81
C LYS A 371 -0.61 -38.52 -22.31
N LEU A 372 -1.48 -39.43 -22.77
CA LEU A 372 -1.25 -40.87 -22.69
C LEU A 372 0.07 -41.22 -23.35
N ARG A 373 0.78 -42.22 -22.82
CA ARG A 373 2.09 -42.67 -23.32
C ARG A 373 2.10 -42.88 -24.83
N GLU A 374 1.04 -43.50 -25.36
CA GLU A 374 0.86 -43.76 -26.79
C GLU A 374 0.80 -42.48 -27.64
N GLN A 375 0.18 -41.42 -27.13
CA GLN A 375 0.12 -40.14 -27.85
C GLN A 375 1.47 -39.42 -27.84
N ARG A 376 2.27 -39.58 -26.78
CA ARG A 376 3.65 -39.06 -26.72
C ARG A 376 4.57 -39.82 -27.68
N GLU A 377 4.48 -41.14 -27.69
CA GLU A 377 5.28 -41.99 -28.59
C GLU A 377 4.92 -41.76 -30.06
N LYS A 378 3.63 -41.54 -30.37
CA LYS A 378 3.19 -41.18 -31.73
C LYS A 378 3.77 -39.85 -32.18
N GLU A 379 3.64 -38.79 -31.38
CA GLU A 379 4.17 -37.46 -31.73
C GLU A 379 5.70 -37.45 -31.84
N LEU A 380 6.39 -38.21 -30.97
CA LEU A 380 7.84 -38.38 -31.05
C LEU A 380 8.25 -39.12 -32.33
N ARG A 381 7.52 -40.19 -32.70
CA ARG A 381 7.74 -40.94 -33.94
C ARG A 381 7.52 -40.06 -35.17
N ASP A 382 6.48 -39.25 -35.18
CA ASP A 382 6.18 -38.33 -36.28
C ASP A 382 7.30 -37.29 -36.45
N ARG A 383 7.77 -36.69 -35.33
CA ARG A 383 8.89 -35.74 -35.36
C ARG A 383 10.22 -36.38 -35.76
N LEU A 384 10.53 -37.57 -35.26
CA LEU A 384 11.73 -38.31 -35.66
C LEU A 384 11.66 -38.70 -37.14
N GLY A 385 10.49 -39.10 -37.63
CA GLY A 385 10.25 -39.37 -39.05
C GLY A 385 10.49 -38.15 -39.93
N ASP A 386 10.10 -36.96 -39.49
CA ASP A 386 10.37 -35.71 -40.21
C ASP A 386 11.84 -35.25 -40.10
N MET A 387 12.48 -35.41 -38.94
CA MET A 387 13.89 -35.06 -38.76
C MET A 387 14.85 -35.98 -39.54
N PHE A 388 14.52 -37.27 -39.63
CA PHE A 388 15.29 -38.28 -40.38
C PHE A 388 14.73 -38.53 -41.78
N LYS A 389 13.88 -37.63 -42.27
CA LYS A 389 13.35 -37.70 -43.62
C LYS A 389 14.51 -37.52 -44.60
N VAL A 390 14.78 -38.57 -45.37
CA VAL A 390 15.93 -38.63 -46.29
C VAL A 390 15.85 -37.48 -47.29
N THR A 391 16.72 -36.49 -47.13
CA THR A 391 16.83 -35.30 -48.00
C THR A 391 17.71 -35.56 -49.22
N THR A 392 18.60 -36.55 -49.18
CA THR A 392 19.46 -36.95 -50.29
C THR A 392 19.48 -38.47 -50.44
N ARG A 393 19.00 -38.98 -51.59
CA ARG A 393 19.01 -40.41 -51.97
C ARG A 393 20.38 -40.87 -52.51
N ALA A 394 21.48 -40.29 -52.05
CA ALA A 394 22.81 -40.56 -52.61
C ALA A 394 23.39 -41.93 -52.18
N ALA A 395 22.84 -42.58 -51.16
CA ALA A 395 23.34 -43.84 -50.60
C ALA A 395 22.55 -45.10 -51.01
N TYR A 396 21.62 -44.98 -51.97
CA TYR A 396 20.80 -46.10 -52.48
C TYR A 396 20.94 -46.32 -53.99
N GLN A 397 22.07 -45.92 -54.59
CA GLN A 397 22.43 -46.29 -55.97
C GLN A 397 23.41 -47.44 -55.99
#